data_AF-A0A936VMT8-F1
#
_entry.id   AF-A0A936VMT8-F1
#
_cell.length_a   1.000
_cell.length_b   1.000
_cell.length_c   1.000
_cell.angle_alpha   90.00
_cell.angle_beta   90.00
_cell.angle_gamma   90.00
#
_symmetry.space_group_name_H-M   'P 1'
#
loop_
_entity.id
_entity.type
_entity.pdbx_description
1 polymer ?
#
loop_
_entity_poly.entity_id
_entity_poly.type
_entity_poly.pdbx_seq_one_letter_code
_entity_poly.pdbx_strand_id
1 'polypeptide(L)'
;MPRPAATREQVFAAADALTEAGIRPTTILIREKVGGGSFSTVQKLLAEWDLAHAAQAQLPPLPDALQRYGLELMQKVWAAALAQDDARVEQVRAEAQRQVEEARAQQHGAEQIVEHLEGDLDEQRDRADALRAQVKELNATIDALRGRQGAAEVRALAAEAHARELEQRVATQATELDSVRAKQLEQAEQLGELAALRRQVELQAALLAQLNHKEVNA
;
A
#
# COMPACT_ATOMS: atom_id res chain seq x y z
N MET A 1 31.41 -90.72 40.95
CA MET A 1 32.30 -89.63 40.50
C MET A 1 32.76 -88.85 41.73
N PRO A 2 34.07 -88.79 42.05
CA PRO A 2 34.56 -87.90 43.11
C PRO A 2 34.35 -86.44 42.68
N ARG A 3 33.71 -85.64 43.53
CA ARG A 3 33.40 -84.23 43.24
C ARG A 3 34.71 -83.41 43.27
N PRO A 4 34.91 -82.45 42.34
CA PRO A 4 36.12 -81.65 42.27
C PRO A 4 36.33 -80.87 43.58
N ALA A 5 37.58 -80.77 44.01
CA ALA A 5 37.95 -79.96 45.17
C ALA A 5 37.65 -78.48 44.87
N ALA A 6 36.97 -77.79 45.79
CA ALA A 6 36.76 -76.34 45.68
C ALA A 6 38.11 -75.62 45.67
N THR A 7 38.35 -74.78 44.65
CA THR A 7 39.56 -73.96 44.59
C THR A 7 39.39 -72.67 45.39
N ARG A 8 40.51 -72.07 45.81
CA ARG A 8 40.53 -70.81 46.55
C ARG A 8 39.77 -69.69 45.84
N GLU A 9 40.00 -69.53 44.55
CA GLU A 9 39.34 -68.52 43.71
C GLU A 9 37.82 -68.70 43.67
N GLN A 10 37.33 -69.94 43.60
CA GLN A 10 35.89 -70.23 43.61
C GLN A 10 35.24 -69.90 44.95
N VAL A 11 35.92 -70.19 46.06
CA VAL A 11 35.44 -69.86 47.41
C VAL A 11 35.42 -68.34 47.63
N PHE A 12 36.47 -67.63 47.21
CA PHE A 12 36.58 -66.17 47.35
C PHE A 12 35.53 -65.45 46.49
N ALA A 13 35.40 -65.81 45.21
CA ALA A 13 34.40 -65.21 44.33
C ALA A 13 32.96 -65.47 44.80
N ALA A 14 32.69 -66.66 45.36
CA ALA A 14 31.37 -66.96 45.94
C ALA A 14 31.11 -66.15 47.23
N ALA A 15 32.12 -65.91 48.05
CA ALA A 15 32.01 -65.08 49.25
C ALA A 15 31.85 -63.59 48.90
N ASP A 16 32.56 -63.08 47.88
CA ASP A 16 32.40 -61.72 47.34
C ASP A 16 30.98 -61.50 46.84
N ALA A 17 30.47 -62.40 46.01
CA ALA A 17 29.12 -62.31 45.44
C ALA A 17 28.02 -62.39 46.50
N LEU A 18 28.21 -63.16 47.58
CA LEU A 18 27.28 -63.19 48.70
C LEU A 18 27.30 -61.87 49.48
N THR A 19 28.49 -61.29 49.68
CA THR A 19 28.67 -60.03 50.40
C THR A 19 28.12 -58.83 49.63
N GLU A 20 28.31 -58.78 48.30
CA GLU A 20 27.73 -57.75 47.42
C GLU A 20 26.19 -57.82 47.41
N ALA A 21 25.62 -59.02 47.55
CA ALA A 21 24.19 -59.23 47.72
C ALA A 21 23.67 -58.96 49.15
N GLY A 22 24.53 -58.52 50.07
CA GLY A 22 24.17 -58.25 51.48
C GLY A 22 23.93 -59.51 52.33
N ILE A 23 24.33 -60.69 51.85
CA ILE A 23 24.13 -61.99 52.52
C ILE A 23 25.44 -62.45 53.16
N ARG A 24 25.41 -62.82 54.44
CA ARG A 24 26.61 -63.28 55.16
C ARG A 24 27.15 -64.58 54.52
N PRO A 25 28.39 -64.60 54.03
CA PRO A 25 28.99 -65.82 53.50
C PRO A 25 29.12 -66.86 54.62
N THR A 26 28.54 -68.04 54.43
CA THR A 26 28.70 -69.18 55.35
C THR A 26 29.26 -70.38 54.60
N THR A 27 29.94 -71.27 55.31
CA THR A 27 30.54 -72.48 54.70
C THR A 27 29.50 -73.33 53.96
N ILE A 28 28.24 -73.31 54.40
CA ILE A 28 27.12 -74.01 53.74
C ILE A 28 26.78 -73.32 52.41
N LEU A 29 26.51 -72.01 52.43
CA LEU A 29 26.12 -71.23 51.25
C LEU A 29 27.21 -71.21 50.18
N ILE A 30 28.47 -71.09 50.59
CA ILE A 30 29.60 -71.10 49.66
C ILE A 30 29.77 -72.48 49.02
N ARG A 31 29.60 -73.55 49.80
CA ARG A 31 29.66 -74.92 49.28
C ARG A 31 28.52 -75.22 48.30
N GLU A 32 27.32 -74.71 48.56
CA GLU A 32 26.18 -74.81 47.63
C GLU A 32 26.45 -74.03 46.34
N LYS A 33 27.03 -72.83 46.42
CA LYS A 33 27.41 -72.01 45.26
C LYS A 33 28.55 -72.60 44.43
N VAL A 34 29.57 -73.19 45.07
CA VAL A 34 30.75 -73.75 44.41
C VAL A 34 30.52 -75.21 43.95
N GLY A 35 29.56 -75.92 44.55
CA GLY A 35 29.15 -77.27 44.13
C GLY A 35 30.11 -78.41 44.52
N GLY A 36 31.16 -78.14 45.30
CA GLY A 36 32.22 -79.10 45.62
C GLY A 36 33.07 -78.72 46.84
N GLY A 37 34.01 -79.59 47.24
CA GLY A 37 34.89 -79.40 48.41
C GLY A 37 34.38 -79.99 49.74
N SER A 38 35.32 -80.41 50.60
CA SER A 38 35.03 -80.79 51.98
C SER A 38 34.76 -79.54 52.83
N PHE A 39 33.84 -79.64 53.79
CA PHE A 39 33.48 -78.53 54.69
C PHE A 39 34.70 -77.92 55.39
N SER A 40 35.67 -78.76 55.78
CA SER A 40 36.93 -78.31 56.39
C SER A 40 37.79 -77.44 55.47
N THR A 41 37.78 -77.72 54.16
CA THR A 41 38.59 -76.96 53.18
C THR A 41 37.92 -75.65 52.83
N VAL A 42 36.59 -75.64 52.63
CA VAL A 42 35.82 -74.41 52.42
C VAL A 42 35.87 -73.51 53.65
N GLN A 43 35.83 -74.08 54.86
CA GLN A 43 35.95 -73.31 56.10
C GLN A 43 37.32 -72.62 56.23
N LYS A 44 38.42 -73.32 55.89
CA LYS A 44 39.77 -72.71 55.89
C LYS A 44 39.88 -71.57 54.87
N LEU A 45 39.40 -71.80 53.65
CA LEU A 45 39.44 -70.79 52.59
C LEU A 45 38.51 -69.60 52.87
N LEU A 46 37.35 -69.82 53.50
CA LEU A 46 36.48 -68.76 53.98
C LEU A 46 37.14 -67.95 55.09
N ALA A 47 37.83 -68.60 56.03
CA ALA A 47 38.58 -67.89 57.07
C ALA A 47 39.73 -67.05 56.48
N GLU A 48 40.40 -67.56 55.44
CA GLU A 48 41.40 -66.79 54.68
C GLU A 48 40.78 -65.59 53.94
N TRP A 49 39.58 -65.75 53.37
CA TRP A 49 38.82 -64.68 52.74
C TRP A 49 38.38 -63.61 53.75
N ASP A 50 37.85 -64.03 54.90
CA ASP A 50 37.43 -63.15 56.01
C ASP A 50 38.62 -62.30 56.49
N LEU A 51 39.81 -62.91 56.64
CA LEU A 51 41.04 -62.20 57.01
C LEU A 51 41.48 -61.20 55.95
N ALA A 52 41.41 -61.56 54.67
CA ALA A 52 41.77 -60.67 53.56
C ALA A 52 40.80 -59.48 53.43
N HIS A 53 39.49 -59.72 53.57
CA HIS A 53 38.45 -58.68 53.53
C HIS A 53 38.50 -57.76 54.75
N ALA A 54 38.77 -58.31 55.93
CA ALA A 54 38.98 -57.51 57.14
C ALA A 54 40.19 -56.56 56.98
N ALA A 55 41.26 -56.99 56.30
CA ALA A 55 42.42 -56.14 56.01
C ALA A 55 42.12 -55.05 54.95
N GLN A 56 41.23 -55.32 53.98
CA GLN A 56 40.85 -54.35 52.95
C GLN A 56 39.86 -53.29 53.48
N ALA A 57 38.98 -53.68 54.41
CA ALA A 57 38.12 -52.76 55.16
C ALA A 57 38.90 -51.86 56.16
N GLN A 58 40.16 -52.18 56.43
CA GLN A 58 41.08 -51.40 57.29
C GLN A 58 41.87 -50.33 56.54
N LEU A 59 41.48 -49.96 55.32
CA LEU A 59 41.95 -48.71 54.74
C LEU A 59 41.68 -47.57 55.75
N PRO A 60 42.72 -46.86 56.22
CA PRO A 60 42.53 -45.84 57.24
C PRO A 60 41.57 -44.78 56.70
N PRO A 61 40.60 -44.32 57.52
CA PRO A 61 39.70 -43.27 57.10
C PRO A 61 40.52 -42.04 56.69
N LEU A 62 40.07 -41.37 55.64
CA LEU A 62 40.73 -40.17 55.16
C LEU A 62 40.81 -39.16 56.33
N PRO A 63 41.96 -38.53 56.61
CA PRO A 63 42.08 -37.61 57.74
C PRO A 63 41.03 -36.49 57.68
N ASP A 64 40.43 -36.13 58.81
CA ASP A 64 39.33 -35.14 58.90
C ASP A 64 39.68 -33.79 58.27
N ALA A 65 40.97 -33.41 58.27
CA ALA A 65 41.45 -32.22 57.58
C ALA A 65 41.25 -32.32 56.07
N LEU A 66 41.62 -33.44 55.46
CA LEU A 66 41.47 -33.70 54.02
C LEU A 66 39.99 -33.75 53.60
N GLN A 67 39.13 -34.35 54.42
CA GLN A 67 37.68 -34.36 54.17
C GLN A 67 37.08 -32.95 54.19
N ARG A 68 37.45 -32.13 55.19
CA ARG A 68 37.01 -30.72 55.27
C ARG A 68 37.49 -29.90 54.08
N TYR A 69 38.77 -29.99 53.72
CA TYR A 69 39.30 -29.26 52.56
C TYR A 69 38.64 -29.70 51.25
N GLY A 70 38.35 -31.00 51.08
CA GLY A 70 37.62 -31.51 49.92
C GLY A 70 36.20 -30.94 49.84
N LEU A 71 35.48 -30.91 50.96
CA LEU A 71 34.13 -30.37 51.01
C LEU A 71 34.11 -28.85 50.74
N GLU A 72 35.05 -28.10 51.33
CA GLU A 72 35.19 -26.66 51.08
C GLU A 72 35.51 -26.35 49.61
N LEU A 73 36.38 -27.14 48.98
CA LEU A 73 36.70 -26.99 47.56
C LEU A 73 35.45 -27.24 46.70
N MET A 74 34.72 -28.32 46.96
CA MET A 74 33.49 -28.65 46.23
C MET A 74 32.43 -27.56 46.39
N GLN A 75 32.25 -27.01 47.59
CA GLN A 75 31.35 -25.89 47.84
C GLN A 75 31.76 -24.64 47.06
N LYS A 76 33.06 -24.31 47.02
CA LYS A 76 33.57 -23.17 46.24
C LYS A 76 33.37 -23.36 44.74
N VAL A 77 33.65 -24.55 44.22
CA VAL A 77 33.42 -24.88 42.80
C VAL A 77 31.93 -24.79 42.47
N TRP A 78 31.07 -25.33 43.32
CA TRP A 78 29.62 -25.27 43.14
C TRP A 78 29.08 -23.83 43.17
N ALA A 79 29.53 -23.02 44.14
CA ALA A 79 29.16 -21.62 44.24
C ALA A 79 29.64 -20.81 43.02
N ALA A 80 30.84 -21.10 42.50
CA ALA A 80 31.36 -20.47 41.29
C ALA A 80 30.54 -20.86 40.05
N ALA A 81 30.15 -22.12 39.93
CA ALA A 81 29.29 -22.59 38.83
C ALA A 81 27.91 -21.92 38.87
N LEU A 82 27.27 -21.86 40.03
CA LEU A 82 26.00 -21.13 40.23
C LEU A 82 26.12 -19.65 39.87
N ALA A 83 27.16 -18.97 40.37
CA ALA A 83 27.38 -17.56 40.07
C ALA A 83 27.60 -17.31 38.57
N GLN A 84 28.28 -18.23 37.87
CA GLN A 84 28.48 -18.15 36.43
C GLN A 84 27.18 -18.35 35.66
N ASP A 85 26.35 -19.31 36.06
CA ASP A 85 25.04 -19.55 35.45
C ASP A 85 24.09 -18.38 35.68
N ASP A 86 24.03 -17.84 36.90
CA ASP A 86 23.24 -16.64 37.22
C ASP A 86 23.69 -15.44 36.38
N ALA A 87 25.00 -15.21 36.27
CA ALA A 87 25.54 -14.14 35.43
C ALA A 87 25.17 -14.33 33.95
N ARG A 88 25.20 -15.57 33.44
CA ARG A 88 24.81 -15.88 32.06
C ARG A 88 23.32 -15.66 31.84
N VAL A 89 22.47 -16.07 32.78
CA VAL A 89 21.01 -15.86 32.72
C VAL A 89 20.69 -14.37 32.71
N GLU A 90 21.30 -13.58 33.59
CA GLU A 90 21.11 -12.14 33.63
C GLU A 90 21.61 -11.44 32.36
N GLN A 91 22.74 -11.89 31.80
CA GLN A 91 23.22 -11.38 30.52
C GLN A 91 22.23 -11.65 29.38
N VAL A 92 21.70 -12.87 29.29
CA VAL A 92 20.71 -13.24 28.26
C VAL A 92 19.41 -12.46 28.45
N ARG A 93 18.96 -12.27 29.70
CA ARG A 93 17.77 -11.45 30.00
C ARG A 93 17.98 -9.99 29.61
N ALA A 94 19.12 -9.42 29.94
CA ALA A 94 19.44 -8.04 29.58
C ALA A 94 19.51 -7.85 28.06
N GLU A 95 20.12 -8.78 27.33
CA GLU A 95 20.18 -8.74 25.87
C GLU A 95 18.79 -8.92 25.23
N ALA A 96 18.00 -9.88 25.71
CA ALA A 96 16.62 -10.07 25.24
C ALA A 96 15.76 -8.82 25.49
N GLN A 97 15.91 -8.19 26.65
CA GLN A 97 15.20 -6.96 26.98
C GLN A 97 15.59 -5.81 26.04
N ARG A 98 16.88 -5.65 25.75
CA ARG A 98 17.35 -4.66 24.76
C ARG A 98 16.78 -4.90 23.38
N GLN A 99 16.78 -6.15 22.91
CA GLN A 99 16.22 -6.50 21.60
C GLN A 99 14.70 -6.23 21.54
N VAL A 100 13.97 -6.49 22.62
CA VAL A 100 12.54 -6.16 22.72
C VAL A 100 12.32 -4.65 22.68
N GLU A 101 13.13 -3.87 23.40
CA GLU A 101 13.05 -2.41 23.39
C GLU A 101 13.38 -1.82 22.02
N GLU A 102 14.41 -2.32 21.36
CA GLU A 102 14.78 -1.91 20.01
C GLU A 102 13.69 -2.27 18.99
N ALA A 103 13.16 -3.50 19.03
CA ALA A 103 12.06 -3.93 18.17
C ALA A 103 10.80 -3.07 18.39
N ARG A 104 10.47 -2.72 19.63
CA ARG A 104 9.35 -1.83 19.94
C ARG A 104 9.59 -0.41 19.42
N ALA A 105 10.81 0.11 19.55
CA ALA A 105 11.15 1.43 19.02
C ALA A 105 11.05 1.46 17.48
N GLN A 106 11.55 0.41 16.82
CA GLN A 106 11.42 0.25 15.36
C GLN A 106 9.96 0.13 14.92
N GLN A 107 9.16 -0.67 15.63
CA GLN A 107 7.72 -0.81 15.37
C GLN A 107 7.01 0.53 15.50
N HIS A 108 7.25 1.27 16.58
CA HIS A 108 6.64 2.58 16.80
C HIS A 108 7.04 3.59 15.72
N GLY A 109 8.32 3.61 15.33
CA GLY A 109 8.79 4.44 14.21
C GLY A 109 8.13 4.07 12.89
N ALA A 110 7.95 2.78 12.60
CA ALA A 110 7.25 2.31 11.42
C ALA A 110 5.77 2.70 11.43
N GLU A 111 5.08 2.58 12.58
CA GLU A 111 3.69 3.01 12.76
C GLU A 111 3.51 4.51 12.49
N GLN A 112 4.40 5.35 13.00
CA GLN A 112 4.38 6.80 12.74
C GLN A 112 4.59 7.14 11.26
N ILE A 113 5.48 6.42 10.57
CA ILE A 113 5.70 6.60 9.13
C ILE A 113 4.44 6.18 8.36
N VAL A 114 3.81 5.06 8.73
CA VAL A 114 2.56 4.62 8.11
C VAL A 114 1.46 5.65 8.30
N GLU A 115 1.24 6.13 9.52
CA GLU A 115 0.24 7.17 9.80
C GLU A 115 0.48 8.45 8.98
N HIS A 116 1.74 8.89 8.87
CA HIS A 116 2.09 10.03 8.04
C HIS A 116 1.81 9.78 6.56
N LEU A 117 2.21 8.62 6.03
CA LEU A 117 1.98 8.25 4.63
C LEU A 117 0.49 8.08 4.30
N GLU A 118 -0.31 7.59 5.24
CA GLU A 118 -1.77 7.50 5.09
C GLU A 118 -2.39 8.90 5.02
N GLY A 119 -1.96 9.83 5.89
CA GLY A 119 -2.38 11.23 5.83
C GLY A 119 -2.00 11.91 4.50
N ASP A 120 -0.78 11.71 4.01
CA ASP A 120 -0.34 12.23 2.72
C ASP A 120 -1.16 11.64 1.56
N LEU A 121 -1.45 10.33 1.59
CA LEU A 121 -2.26 9.67 0.56
C LEU A 121 -3.68 10.23 0.51
N ASP A 122 -4.30 10.49 1.66
CA ASP A 122 -5.63 11.07 1.72
C ASP A 122 -5.63 12.52 1.23
N GLU A 123 -4.62 13.32 1.59
CA GLU A 123 -4.48 14.68 1.04
C GLU A 123 -4.30 14.66 -0.49
N GLN A 124 -3.50 13.75 -1.03
CA GLN A 124 -3.33 13.62 -2.49
C GLN A 124 -4.62 13.16 -3.19
N ARG A 125 -5.42 12.28 -2.55
CA ARG A 125 -6.73 11.88 -3.07
C ARG A 125 -7.68 13.07 -3.14
N ASP A 126 -7.79 13.84 -2.07
CA ASP A 126 -8.64 15.03 -2.01
C ASP A 126 -8.23 16.06 -3.07
N ARG A 127 -6.92 16.28 -3.23
CA ARG A 127 -6.39 17.16 -4.30
C ARG A 127 -6.72 16.63 -5.69
N ALA A 128 -6.60 15.33 -5.93
CA ALA A 128 -6.92 14.72 -7.22
C ALA A 128 -8.41 14.86 -7.56
N ASP A 129 -9.30 14.65 -6.58
CA ASP A 129 -10.74 14.79 -6.77
C ASP A 129 -11.16 16.25 -6.97
N ALA A 130 -10.54 17.19 -6.25
CA ALA A 130 -10.72 18.63 -6.49
C ALA A 130 -10.28 19.04 -7.91
N LEU A 131 -9.12 18.56 -8.37
CA LEU A 131 -8.63 18.83 -9.73
C LEU A 131 -9.55 18.20 -10.79
N ARG A 132 -10.06 16.99 -10.58
CA ARG A 132 -11.04 16.35 -11.48
C ARG A 132 -12.33 17.15 -11.57
N ALA A 133 -12.82 17.67 -10.44
CA ALA A 133 -14.00 18.53 -10.42
C ALA A 133 -13.75 19.83 -11.19
N GLN A 134 -12.59 20.48 -11.00
CA GLN A 134 -12.21 21.68 -11.74
C GLN A 134 -12.12 21.42 -13.26
N VAL A 135 -11.50 20.32 -13.68
CA VAL A 135 -11.43 19.95 -15.11
C VAL A 135 -12.82 19.77 -15.70
N LYS A 136 -13.74 19.13 -14.97
CA LYS A 136 -15.13 18.94 -15.41
C LYS A 136 -15.84 20.29 -15.58
N GLU A 137 -15.67 21.20 -14.62
CA GLU A 137 -16.26 22.55 -14.67
C GLU A 137 -15.70 23.38 -15.82
N LEU A 138 -14.38 23.34 -16.03
CA LEU A 138 -13.73 24.05 -17.13
C LEU A 138 -14.19 23.51 -18.49
N ASN A 139 -14.35 22.19 -18.63
CA ASN A 139 -14.88 21.61 -19.86
C ASN A 139 -16.33 22.04 -20.13
N ALA A 140 -17.19 22.05 -19.10
CA ALA A 140 -18.56 22.54 -19.23
C ALA A 140 -18.59 24.04 -19.63
N THR A 141 -17.69 24.84 -19.07
CA THR A 141 -17.53 26.25 -19.43
C THR A 141 -17.08 26.42 -20.88
N ILE A 142 -16.09 25.63 -21.32
CA ILE A 142 -15.59 25.64 -22.70
C ILE A 142 -16.72 25.30 -23.69
N ASP A 143 -17.50 24.26 -23.40
CA ASP A 143 -18.61 23.84 -24.27
C ASP A 143 -19.71 24.90 -24.32
N ALA A 144 -20.03 25.54 -23.19
CA ALA A 144 -20.97 26.66 -23.15
C ALA A 144 -20.48 27.86 -23.96
N LEU A 145 -19.19 28.21 -23.87
CA LEU A 145 -18.59 29.29 -24.65
C LEU A 145 -18.59 28.98 -26.15
N ARG A 146 -18.24 27.75 -26.54
CA ARG A 146 -18.33 27.30 -27.94
C ARG A 146 -19.76 27.38 -28.48
N GLY A 147 -20.74 26.96 -27.69
CA GLY A 147 -22.16 27.08 -28.06
C GLY A 147 -22.59 28.53 -28.27
N ARG A 148 -22.18 29.44 -27.37
CA ARG A 148 -22.45 30.87 -27.52
C ARG A 148 -21.77 31.48 -28.74
N GLN A 149 -20.52 31.11 -29.01
CA GLN A 149 -19.77 31.56 -30.17
C GLN A 149 -20.45 31.12 -31.46
N GLY A 150 -20.81 29.83 -31.60
CA GLY A 150 -21.51 29.34 -32.78
C GLY A 150 -22.87 30.02 -32.99
N ALA A 151 -23.63 30.28 -31.92
CA ALA A 151 -24.88 31.01 -32.01
C ALA A 151 -24.68 32.48 -32.44
N ALA A 152 -23.60 33.14 -31.98
CA ALA A 152 -23.26 34.50 -32.38
C ALA A 152 -22.83 34.56 -33.87
N GLU A 153 -22.05 33.59 -34.34
CA GLU A 153 -21.64 33.48 -35.75
C GLU A 153 -22.85 33.31 -36.68
N VAL A 154 -23.80 32.43 -36.33
CA VAL A 154 -25.04 32.26 -37.11
C VAL A 154 -25.85 33.55 -37.16
N ARG A 155 -25.98 34.27 -36.04
CA ARG A 155 -26.69 35.57 -36.01
C ARG A 155 -25.97 36.63 -36.84
N ALA A 156 -24.64 36.67 -36.83
CA ALA A 156 -23.86 37.60 -37.63
C ALA A 156 -24.08 37.35 -39.12
N LEU A 157 -23.98 36.10 -39.58
CA LEU A 157 -24.24 35.73 -40.97
C LEU A 157 -25.67 36.06 -41.40
N ALA A 158 -26.67 35.82 -40.54
CA ALA A 158 -28.05 36.18 -40.82
C ALA A 158 -28.25 37.70 -40.92
N ALA A 159 -27.61 38.47 -40.05
CA ALA A 159 -27.65 39.93 -40.08
C ALA A 159 -26.97 40.49 -41.35
N GLU A 160 -25.84 39.92 -41.77
CA GLU A 160 -25.15 40.27 -43.01
C GLU A 160 -26.02 39.97 -44.24
N ALA A 161 -26.68 38.82 -44.28
CA ALA A 161 -27.59 38.46 -45.38
C ALA A 161 -28.77 39.44 -45.46
N HIS A 162 -29.39 39.77 -44.32
CA HIS A 162 -30.48 40.73 -44.25
C HIS A 162 -30.03 42.15 -44.63
N ALA A 163 -28.83 42.56 -44.23
CA ALA A 163 -28.25 43.84 -44.65
C ALA A 163 -28.09 43.92 -46.18
N ARG A 164 -27.56 42.86 -46.81
CA ARG A 164 -27.46 42.79 -48.27
C ARG A 164 -28.82 42.82 -48.96
N GLU A 165 -29.83 42.14 -48.41
CA GLU A 165 -31.19 42.19 -48.94
C GLU A 165 -31.77 43.61 -48.87
N LEU A 166 -31.59 44.31 -47.75
CA LEU A 166 -32.00 45.70 -47.60
C LEU A 166 -31.26 46.62 -48.58
N GLU A 167 -29.95 46.45 -48.77
CA GLU A 167 -29.17 47.20 -49.76
C GLU A 167 -29.72 47.00 -51.18
N GLN A 168 -30.04 45.76 -51.56
CA GLN A 168 -30.66 45.46 -52.85
C GLN A 168 -32.03 46.13 -52.99
N ARG A 169 -32.88 46.05 -51.97
CA ARG A 169 -34.21 46.70 -51.97
C ARG A 169 -34.10 48.22 -52.08
N VAL A 170 -33.16 48.84 -51.38
CA VAL A 170 -32.90 50.29 -51.48
C VAL A 170 -32.43 50.64 -52.89
N ALA A 171 -31.55 49.84 -53.50
CA ALA A 171 -31.12 50.05 -54.87
C ALA A 171 -32.27 49.94 -55.88
N THR A 172 -33.14 48.93 -55.74
CA THR A 172 -34.35 48.79 -56.58
C THR A 172 -35.32 49.95 -56.38
N GLN A 173 -35.56 50.39 -55.15
CA GLN A 173 -36.43 51.54 -54.89
C GLN A 173 -35.85 52.84 -55.46
N ALA A 174 -34.53 53.01 -55.43
CA ALA A 174 -33.87 54.17 -56.04
C ALA A 174 -34.06 54.17 -57.55
N THR A 175 -33.88 53.04 -58.23
CA THR A 175 -34.11 52.94 -59.68
C THR A 175 -35.58 53.14 -60.06
N GLU A 176 -36.51 52.61 -59.26
CA GLU A 176 -37.95 52.85 -59.43
C GLU A 176 -38.28 54.33 -59.28
N LEU A 177 -37.78 55.01 -58.26
CA LEU A 177 -37.99 56.45 -58.05
C LEU A 177 -37.44 57.28 -59.20
N ASP A 178 -36.24 56.96 -59.70
CA ASP A 178 -35.66 57.66 -60.85
C ASP A 178 -36.49 57.42 -62.13
N SER A 179 -37.01 56.21 -62.34
CA SER A 179 -37.92 55.92 -63.46
C SER A 179 -39.24 56.70 -63.37
N VAL A 180 -39.80 56.85 -62.16
CA VAL A 180 -41.02 57.64 -61.93
C VAL A 180 -40.76 59.12 -62.17
N ARG A 181 -39.63 59.64 -61.69
CA ARG A 181 -39.21 61.03 -61.94
C ARG A 181 -39.04 61.30 -63.43
N ALA A 182 -38.42 60.38 -64.18
CA ALA A 182 -38.26 60.51 -65.63
C ALA A 182 -39.63 60.56 -66.35
N LYS A 183 -40.56 59.67 -65.99
CA LYS A 183 -41.93 59.69 -66.54
C LYS A 183 -42.68 60.97 -66.19
N GLN A 184 -42.52 61.49 -64.97
CA GLN A 184 -43.13 62.76 -64.56
C GLN A 184 -42.57 63.94 -65.38
N LEU A 185 -41.27 63.93 -65.68
CA LEU A 185 -40.65 64.95 -66.53
C LEU A 185 -41.21 64.88 -67.96
N GLU A 186 -41.26 63.68 -68.55
CA GLU A 186 -41.84 63.48 -69.89
C GLU A 186 -43.30 63.91 -69.96
N GLN A 187 -44.12 63.59 -68.95
CA GLN A 187 -45.50 64.06 -68.85
C GLN A 187 -45.59 65.58 -68.74
N ALA A 188 -44.70 66.22 -67.98
CA ALA A 188 -44.66 67.68 -67.86
C ALA A 188 -44.29 68.35 -69.21
N GLU A 189 -43.36 67.75 -69.96
CA GLU A 189 -43.01 68.19 -71.32
C GLU A 189 -44.21 68.05 -72.27
N GLN A 190 -44.87 66.89 -72.30
CA GLN A 190 -46.08 66.66 -73.11
C GLN A 190 -47.21 67.65 -72.78
N LEU A 191 -47.46 67.92 -71.49
CA LEU A 191 -48.45 68.92 -71.07
C LEU A 191 -48.05 70.34 -71.53
N GLY A 192 -46.76 70.67 -71.48
CA GLY A 192 -46.23 71.92 -72.01
C GLY A 192 -46.43 72.06 -73.53
N GLU A 193 -46.15 71.01 -74.29
CA GLU A 193 -46.40 70.97 -75.73
C GLU A 193 -47.90 71.12 -76.05
N LEU A 194 -48.78 70.38 -75.36
CA LEU A 194 -50.23 70.49 -75.52
C LEU A 194 -50.73 71.91 -75.21
N ALA A 195 -50.19 72.56 -74.17
CA ALA A 195 -50.50 73.95 -73.85
C ALA A 195 -50.04 74.91 -74.97
N ALA A 196 -48.85 74.70 -75.54
CA ALA A 196 -48.35 75.50 -76.66
C ALA A 196 -49.21 75.30 -77.93
N LEU A 197 -49.59 74.06 -78.25
CA LEU A 197 -50.51 73.71 -79.34
C LEU A 197 -51.88 74.38 -79.15
N ARG A 198 -52.48 74.31 -77.95
CA ARG A 198 -53.74 75.00 -77.64
C ARG A 198 -53.63 76.49 -77.88
N ARG A 199 -52.56 77.13 -77.42
CA ARG A 199 -52.31 78.55 -77.65
C ARG A 199 -52.16 78.87 -79.14
N GLN A 200 -51.52 78.01 -79.92
CA GLN A 200 -51.41 78.16 -81.38
C GLN A 200 -52.78 78.06 -82.06
N VAL A 201 -53.62 77.09 -81.67
CA VAL A 201 -54.99 76.94 -82.18
C VAL A 201 -55.84 78.16 -81.82
N GLU A 202 -55.74 78.68 -80.59
CA GLU A 202 -56.43 79.91 -80.17
C GLU A 202 -56.01 81.12 -81.02
N LEU A 203 -54.70 81.27 -81.28
CA LEU A 203 -54.19 82.33 -82.15
C LEU A 203 -54.68 82.17 -83.60
N GLN A 204 -54.67 80.95 -84.14
CA GLN A 204 -55.19 80.67 -85.48
C GLN A 204 -56.70 80.92 -85.59
N ALA A 205 -57.48 80.54 -84.58
CA ALA A 205 -58.91 80.81 -84.51
C ALA A 205 -59.19 82.32 -84.45
N ALA A 206 -58.42 83.07 -83.66
CA ALA A 206 -58.49 84.54 -83.64
C ALA A 206 -58.16 85.16 -85.01
N LEU A 207 -57.16 84.62 -85.71
CA LEU A 207 -56.77 85.09 -87.04
C LEU A 207 -57.85 84.81 -88.10
N LEU A 208 -58.45 83.62 -88.08
CA LEU A 208 -59.59 83.26 -88.94
C LEU A 208 -60.81 84.15 -88.67
N ALA A 209 -61.12 84.43 -87.40
CA ALA A 209 -62.19 85.35 -87.04
C ALA A 209 -61.94 86.77 -87.59
N GLN A 210 -60.69 87.25 -87.58
CA GLN A 210 -60.32 88.54 -88.18
C GLN A 210 -60.43 88.56 -89.70
N LEU A 211 -60.12 87.45 -90.39
CA LEU A 211 -60.27 87.33 -91.84
C LEU A 211 -61.75 87.28 -92.24
N ASN A 212 -62.58 86.53 -91.53
CA ASN A 212 -64.03 86.48 -91.76
C ASN A 212 -64.71 87.83 -91.53
N HIS A 213 -64.22 88.63 -90.56
CA HIS A 213 -64.75 89.97 -90.31
C HIS A 213 -64.34 91.00 -91.38
N LYS A 214 -63.28 90.72 -92.15
CA LYS A 214 -62.86 91.52 -93.31
C LYS A 214 -63.64 91.18 -94.59
N GLU A 215 -64.10 89.94 -94.76
CA GLU A 215 -64.91 89.54 -95.93
C GLU A 215 -66.40 89.90 -95.82
N VAL A 216 -66.93 90.15 -94.61
CA VAL A 216 -68.34 90.59 -94.41
C VAL A 216 -68.52 92.12 -94.51
N ASN A 217 -67.41 92.89 -94.54
CA ASN A 217 -67.42 94.36 -94.62
C ASN A 217 -66.89 94.90 -95.98
N ALA A 218 -66.88 94.08 -97.02
CA ALA A 218 -66.59 94.46 -98.41
C ALA A 218 -67.75 94.02 -99.32
#